data_AF-A0A2K3LHU6-F1
#
_entry.id   AF-A0A2K3LHU6-F1
#
_cell.length_a   1.000
_cell.length_b   1.000
_cell.length_c   1.000
_cell.angle_alpha   90.00
_cell.angle_beta   90.00
_cell.angle_gamma   90.00
#
_symmetry.space_group_name_H-M   'P 1'
#
loop_
_entity.id
_entity.type
_entity.pdbx_description
1 polymer ?
#
loop_
_entity_poly.entity_id
_entity_poly.type
_entity_poly.pdbx_seq_one_letter_code
_entity_poly.pdbx_strand_id
1 'polypeptide(L)'
;MLEITIDSLAVAYGKGKLSCFVADINCVVDVIPADMVVNAILVAMVAHANQSNDVVYHVGSSVRNPFRYINFQDYGLKYFKAKPWINKDGMAVKVGKVTILTDMDSFQRYMLIHYILPLKGLKLVNLALCQYFEGTYLELNRKIQVVMRLAELYRPYLFFKGM
;
A
#
# COMPACT_ATOMS: atom_id res chain seq x y z
N MET A 1 13.70 -1.99 -7.35
CA MET A 1 13.17 -2.33 -6.02
C MET A 1 11.95 -1.45 -5.83
N LEU A 2 10.75 -2.01 -5.79
CA LEU A 2 9.52 -1.23 -5.58
C LEU A 2 9.32 -1.20 -4.07
N GLU A 3 9.75 -0.12 -3.41
CA GLU A 3 9.21 0.19 -2.09
C GLU A 3 7.72 0.48 -2.28
N ILE A 4 6.84 -0.22 -1.56
CA ILE A 4 5.47 0.28 -1.40
C ILE A 4 5.58 1.45 -0.46
N THR A 5 5.68 2.64 -1.04
CA THR A 5 5.52 3.87 -0.29
C THR A 5 4.02 4.21 -0.23
N ILE A 6 3.56 4.84 0.86
CA ILE A 6 2.14 5.15 1.06
C ILE A 6 1.58 6.01 -0.09
N ASP A 7 2.39 6.89 -0.66
CA ASP A 7 2.06 7.69 -1.85
C ASP A 7 1.79 6.82 -3.09
N SER A 8 2.53 5.72 -3.29
CA SER A 8 2.28 4.79 -4.40
C SER A 8 0.89 4.15 -4.30
N LEU A 9 0.46 3.81 -3.08
CA LEU A 9 -0.89 3.30 -2.80
C LEU A 9 -1.94 4.37 -3.03
N ALA A 10 -1.70 5.60 -2.57
CA ALA A 10 -2.60 6.73 -2.79
C ALA A 10 -2.78 7.05 -4.28
N VAL A 11 -1.70 7.01 -5.07
CA VAL A 11 -1.75 7.20 -6.52
C VAL A 11 -2.48 6.04 -7.20
N ALA A 12 -2.22 4.80 -6.80
CA ALA A 12 -2.93 3.64 -7.34
C ALA A 12 -4.43 3.71 -7.04
N TYR A 13 -4.80 4.14 -5.84
CA TYR A 13 -6.19 4.35 -5.42
C TYR A 13 -6.87 5.46 -6.22
N GLY A 14 -6.25 6.65 -6.30
CA GLY A 14 -6.77 7.78 -7.08
C GLY A 14 -6.97 7.46 -8.55
N LYS A 15 -6.10 6.62 -9.13
CA LYS A 15 -6.23 6.11 -10.51
C LYS A 15 -7.24 4.96 -10.67
N GLY A 16 -7.91 4.53 -9.60
CA GLY A 16 -8.88 3.43 -9.61
C GLY A 16 -8.25 2.06 -9.87
N LYS A 17 -6.94 1.90 -9.63
CA LYS A 17 -6.18 0.66 -9.90
C LYS A 17 -5.97 -0.22 -8.67
N LEU A 18 -6.32 0.27 -7.48
CA LEU A 18 -6.20 -0.47 -6.23
C LEU A 18 -7.52 -1.22 -5.95
N SER A 19 -7.50 -2.54 -6.13
CA SER A 19 -8.67 -3.42 -5.92
C SER A 19 -8.82 -3.87 -4.46
N CYS A 20 -7.71 -4.27 -3.83
CA CYS A 20 -7.68 -4.70 -2.44
C CYS A 20 -6.47 -4.15 -1.69
N PHE A 21 -6.56 -4.14 -0.36
CA PHE A 21 -5.46 -3.84 0.53
C PHE A 21 -5.47 -4.81 1.71
N VAL A 22 -4.28 -5.25 2.16
CA VAL A 22 -4.14 -6.19 3.27
C VAL A 22 -3.55 -5.47 4.47
N ALA A 23 -4.32 -5.37 5.56
CA ALA A 23 -3.91 -4.71 6.80
C ALA A 23 -4.91 -4.98 7.93
N ASP A 24 -4.46 -4.89 9.18
CA ASP A 24 -5.37 -4.79 10.33
C ASP A 24 -6.00 -3.38 10.37
N ILE A 25 -7.30 -3.28 10.14
CA ILE A 25 -8.05 -2.02 10.11
C ILE A 25 -8.02 -1.25 11.44
N ASN A 26 -7.75 -1.95 12.55
CA ASN A 26 -7.70 -1.37 13.88
C ASN A 26 -6.28 -0.93 14.27
N CYS A 27 -5.27 -1.30 13.48
CA CYS A 27 -3.90 -0.91 13.74
C CYS A 27 -3.77 0.63 13.69
N VAL A 28 -3.09 1.16 14.70
CA VAL A 28 -2.80 2.59 14.84
C VAL A 28 -1.53 2.89 14.04
N VAL A 29 -1.58 3.95 13.25
CA VAL A 29 -0.46 4.42 12.44
C VAL A 29 -0.14 5.86 12.77
N ASP A 30 1.14 6.19 12.78
CA ASP A 30 1.59 7.57 12.93
C ASP A 30 1.52 8.29 11.58
N VAL A 31 0.71 9.34 11.52
CA VAL A 31 0.68 10.27 10.39
C VAL A 31 1.32 11.57 10.86
N ILE A 32 2.53 11.82 10.37
CA ILE A 32 3.34 12.97 10.79
C ILE A 32 3.52 13.90 9.59
N PRO A 33 3.12 15.18 9.70
CA PRO A 33 3.40 16.17 8.67
C PRO A 33 4.89 16.29 8.37
N ALA A 34 5.26 16.46 7.11
CA ALA A 34 6.67 16.47 6.69
C ALA A 34 7.44 17.65 7.30
N ASP A 35 6.80 18.80 7.45
CA ASP A 35 7.34 19.99 8.11
C ASP A 35 7.70 19.75 9.58
N MET A 36 6.89 18.96 10.30
CA MET A 36 7.21 18.57 11.68
C MET A 36 8.46 17.68 11.75
N VAL A 37 8.60 16.74 10.82
CA VAL A 37 9.79 15.88 10.75
C VAL A 37 11.04 16.70 10.45
N VAL A 38 10.96 17.62 9.48
CA VAL A 38 12.08 18.52 9.12
C VAL A 38 12.47 19.40 10.32
N ASN A 39 11.49 20.00 11.00
CA ASN A 39 11.75 20.82 12.18
C ASN A 39 12.39 20.02 13.31
N ALA A 40 11.93 18.79 13.55
CA ALA A 40 12.53 17.89 14.55
C ALA A 40 13.99 17.57 14.23
N ILE A 41 14.31 17.29 12.95
CA ILE A 41 15.68 17.04 12.49
C ILE A 41 16.56 18.28 12.76
N LEU A 42 16.12 19.47 12.37
CA LEU A 42 16.88 20.71 12.57
C LEU A 42 17.16 20.97 14.05
N VAL A 43 16.16 20.79 14.92
CA VAL A 43 16.32 20.98 16.37
C VAL A 43 17.28 19.94 16.95
N ALA A 44 17.16 18.67 16.57
CA ALA A 44 18.07 17.61 17.02
C ALA A 44 19.52 17.89 16.61
N MET A 45 19.74 18.34 15.37
CA MET A 45 21.07 18.71 14.88
C MET A 45 21.69 19.84 15.71
N VAL A 46 20.93 20.90 16.00
CA VAL A 46 21.43 22.04 16.80
C VAL A 46 21.67 21.63 18.25
N ALA A 47 20.76 20.86 18.86
CA ALA A 47 20.87 20.43 20.25
C ALA A 47 22.08 19.53 20.52
N HIS A 48 22.51 18.75 19.51
CA HIS A 48 23.61 17.80 19.62
C HIS A 48 24.87 18.20 18.85
N ALA A 49 24.96 19.43 18.34
CA ALA A 49 26.06 19.87 17.48
C ALA A 49 27.48 19.66 18.07
N ASN A 50 27.62 19.66 19.39
CA ASN A 50 28.89 19.50 20.11
C ASN A 50 28.93 18.27 21.02
N GLN A 51 28.02 17.32 20.84
CA GLN A 51 27.99 16.10 21.66
C GLN A 51 28.63 14.94 20.90
N SER A 52 29.45 14.14 21.60
CA SER A 52 30.13 12.97 21.03
C SER A 52 29.29 11.69 21.03
N ASN A 53 28.07 11.74 21.57
CA ASN A 53 27.21 10.58 21.75
C ASN A 53 26.11 10.54 20.69
N ASP A 54 25.83 9.33 20.19
CA ASP A 54 24.69 9.09 19.32
C ASP A 54 23.38 9.16 20.12
N VAL A 55 22.45 10.01 19.67
CA VAL A 55 21.11 10.16 20.27
C VAL A 55 20.04 9.83 19.24
N VAL A 56 19.12 8.93 19.62
CA VAL A 56 18.02 8.50 18.77
C VAL A 56 16.75 9.25 19.14
N TYR A 57 16.18 9.98 18.18
CA TYR A 57 14.89 10.65 18.32
C TYR A 57 13.79 9.87 17.60
N HIS A 58 12.76 9.48 18.34
CA HIS A 58 11.54 8.91 17.77
C HIS A 58 10.49 10.02 17.63
N VAL A 59 10.23 10.45 16.39
CA VAL A 59 9.15 11.39 16.09
C VAL A 59 7.89 10.56 15.84
N GLY A 60 6.91 10.70 16.72
CA GLY A 60 5.61 10.02 16.65
C GLY A 60 4.46 11.02 16.63
N SER A 61 3.27 10.56 16.23
CA SER A 61 2.05 11.33 16.37
C SER A 61 1.43 11.11 17.76
N SER A 62 0.50 11.98 18.18
CA SER A 62 -0.06 11.93 19.53
C SER A 62 -1.03 10.76 19.72
N VAL A 63 -0.92 10.05 20.84
CA VAL A 63 -1.89 9.02 21.28
C VAL A 63 -3.28 9.58 21.59
N ARG A 64 -3.45 10.90 21.69
CA ARG A 64 -4.75 11.52 22.00
C ARG A 64 -5.79 11.36 20.89
N ASN A 65 -5.36 11.19 19.64
CA ASN A 65 -6.24 10.92 18.51
C ASN A 65 -5.57 9.90 17.57
N PRO A 66 -5.60 8.61 17.93
CA PRO A 66 -4.88 7.58 17.16
C PRO A 66 -5.50 7.44 15.77
N PHE A 67 -4.68 7.62 14.74
CA PHE A 67 -5.10 7.45 13.37
C PHE A 67 -5.09 5.95 13.02
N ARG A 68 -6.19 5.43 12.48
CA ARG A 68 -6.32 4.01 12.10
C ARG A 68 -6.40 3.84 10.59
N TYR A 69 -6.07 2.65 10.08
CA TYR A 69 -6.17 2.36 8.65
C TYR A 69 -7.58 2.56 8.08
N ILE A 70 -8.63 2.31 8.87
CA ILE A 70 -10.01 2.58 8.42
C ILE A 70 -10.24 4.07 8.13
N ASN A 71 -9.66 4.96 8.94
CA ASN A 71 -9.71 6.40 8.72
C ASN A 71 -9.00 6.77 7.40
N PHE A 72 -7.88 6.11 7.08
CA PHE A 72 -7.15 6.34 5.82
C PHE A 72 -8.04 6.08 4.59
N GLN A 73 -8.81 4.99 4.61
CA GLN A 73 -9.74 4.66 3.54
C GLN A 73 -10.85 5.71 3.41
N ASP A 74 -11.46 6.13 4.51
CA ASP A 74 -12.55 7.10 4.51
C ASP A 74 -12.09 8.48 4.04
N TYR A 75 -10.93 8.94 4.49
CA TYR A 75 -10.34 10.20 4.03
C TYR A 75 -9.95 10.13 2.55
N GLY A 76 -9.33 9.04 2.11
CA GLY A 76 -8.99 8.83 0.70
C GLY A 76 -10.23 8.87 -0.19
N LEU A 77 -11.30 8.14 0.18
CA LEU A 77 -12.56 8.12 -0.54
C LEU A 77 -13.19 9.51 -0.61
N LYS A 78 -13.25 10.23 0.52
CA LYS A 78 -13.81 11.58 0.58
C LYS A 78 -13.01 12.55 -0.30
N TYR A 79 -11.68 12.50 -0.23
CA TYR A 79 -10.79 13.35 -1.01
C TYR A 79 -10.96 13.12 -2.51
N PHE A 80 -10.83 11.88 -2.99
CA PHE A 80 -10.89 11.58 -4.42
C PHE A 80 -12.31 11.63 -5.00
N LYS A 81 -13.36 11.57 -4.17
CA LYS A 81 -14.72 11.92 -4.61
C LYS A 81 -14.88 13.43 -4.85
N ALA A 82 -14.30 14.26 -3.99
CA ALA A 82 -14.37 15.72 -4.12
C ALA A 82 -13.41 16.26 -5.19
N LYS A 83 -12.23 15.63 -5.32
CA LYS A 83 -11.15 15.99 -6.24
C LYS A 83 -10.70 14.74 -7.01
N PRO A 84 -11.48 14.30 -8.00
CA PRO A 84 -11.16 13.10 -8.75
C PRO A 84 -9.86 13.26 -9.53
N TRP A 85 -9.13 12.16 -9.67
CA TRP A 85 -7.99 12.11 -10.58
C TRP A 85 -8.50 12.27 -12.02
N ILE A 86 -7.86 13.15 -12.79
CA ILE A 86 -8.15 13.31 -14.23
C ILE A 86 -7.22 12.39 -15.02
N ASN A 87 -7.80 11.46 -15.78
CA ASN A 87 -7.02 10.55 -16.60
C ASN A 87 -6.44 11.26 -17.84
N LYS A 88 -5.67 10.52 -18.66
CA LYS A 88 -5.07 11.08 -19.88
C LYS A 88 -6.10 11.55 -20.91
N ASP A 89 -7.31 11.02 -20.83
CA ASP A 89 -8.43 11.32 -21.73
C ASP A 89 -9.28 12.50 -21.20
N GLY A 90 -8.86 13.17 -20.13
CA GLY A 90 -9.59 14.28 -19.51
C GLY A 90 -10.79 13.86 -18.66
N MET A 91 -11.00 12.55 -18.44
CA MET A 91 -12.11 12.01 -17.68
C MET A 91 -11.78 11.88 -16.19
N ALA A 92 -12.75 12.25 -15.35
CA ALA A 92 -12.70 12.04 -13.91
C ALA A 92 -12.80 10.55 -13.54
N VAL A 93 -11.79 10.03 -12.84
CA VAL A 93 -11.76 8.67 -12.32
C VAL A 93 -12.71 8.57 -11.12
N LYS A 94 -13.63 7.60 -11.17
CA LYS A 94 -14.53 7.29 -10.06
C LYS A 94 -13.88 6.26 -9.14
N VAL A 95 -13.64 6.65 -7.88
CA VAL A 95 -13.10 5.75 -6.87
C VAL A 95 -14.21 5.15 -5.98
N GLY A 96 -14.03 3.90 -5.57
CA GLY A 96 -14.92 3.17 -4.66
C GLY A 96 -14.23 2.84 -3.33
N LYS A 97 -14.95 2.14 -2.44
CA LYS A 97 -14.30 1.51 -1.27
C LYS A 97 -13.43 0.35 -1.75
N VAL A 98 -12.19 0.31 -1.27
CA VAL A 98 -11.25 -0.80 -1.52
C VAL A 98 -11.65 -2.00 -0.66
N THR A 99 -11.48 -3.22 -1.17
CA THR A 99 -11.65 -4.42 -0.34
C THR A 99 -10.49 -4.51 0.65
N ILE A 100 -10.78 -4.43 1.95
CA ILE A 100 -9.76 -4.62 2.99
C ILE A 100 -9.76 -6.08 3.42
N LEU A 101 -8.57 -6.69 3.40
CA LEU A 101 -8.31 -8.07 3.78
C LEU A 101 -7.59 -8.03 5.13
N THR A 102 -8.29 -8.45 6.18
CA THR A 102 -7.90 -8.23 7.58
C THR A 102 -6.89 -9.24 8.11
N ASP A 103 -6.48 -10.21 7.29
CA ASP A 103 -5.54 -11.26 7.66
C ASP A 103 -4.87 -11.85 6.40
N MET A 104 -3.77 -12.58 6.61
CA MET A 104 -3.03 -13.17 5.49
C MET A 104 -3.80 -14.30 4.79
N ASP A 105 -4.69 -15.01 5.48
CA ASP A 105 -5.43 -16.13 4.89
C ASP A 105 -6.55 -15.60 3.97
N SER A 106 -7.22 -14.51 4.34
CA SER A 106 -8.15 -13.79 3.46
C SER A 106 -7.42 -13.18 2.26
N PHE A 107 -6.22 -12.63 2.45
CA PHE A 107 -5.36 -12.18 1.36
C PHE A 107 -5.00 -13.30 0.38
N GLN A 108 -4.48 -14.43 0.88
CA GLN A 108 -4.11 -15.56 0.05
C GLN A 108 -5.30 -16.14 -0.72
N ARG A 109 -6.47 -16.28 -0.07
CA ARG A 109 -7.70 -16.73 -0.73
C ARG A 109 -8.15 -15.77 -1.82
N TYR A 110 -8.13 -14.46 -1.54
CA TYR A 110 -8.46 -13.44 -2.53
C TYR A 110 -7.53 -13.51 -3.74
N MET A 111 -6.22 -13.59 -3.50
CA MET A 111 -5.20 -13.73 -4.55
C MET A 111 -5.37 -15.00 -5.37
N LEU A 112 -5.69 -16.11 -4.71
CA LEU A 112 -5.94 -17.39 -5.37
C LEU A 112 -7.10 -17.29 -6.36
N ILE A 113 -8.24 -16.75 -5.90
CA ILE A 113 -9.47 -16.69 -6.67
C ILE A 113 -9.39 -15.67 -7.81
N HIS A 114 -8.92 -14.45 -7.53
CA HIS A 114 -9.00 -13.34 -8.49
C HIS A 114 -7.82 -13.27 -9.45
N TYR A 115 -6.67 -13.87 -9.12
CA TYR A 115 -5.45 -13.72 -9.92
C TYR A 115 -4.80 -15.04 -10.29
N ILE A 116 -4.57 -15.95 -9.34
CA ILE A 116 -3.81 -17.19 -9.61
C ILE A 116 -4.64 -18.17 -10.43
N LEU A 117 -5.92 -18.38 -10.11
CA LEU A 117 -6.81 -19.26 -10.87
C LEU A 117 -6.98 -18.79 -12.33
N PRO A 118 -7.31 -17.51 -12.61
CA PRO A 118 -7.31 -16.98 -13.98
C PRO A 118 -5.97 -17.10 -14.69
N LEU A 119 -4.84 -16.88 -13.99
CA LEU A 119 -3.50 -17.03 -14.57
C LEU A 119 -3.22 -18.48 -14.99
N LYS A 120 -3.67 -19.46 -14.22
CA LYS A 120 -3.56 -20.89 -14.59
C LYS A 120 -4.41 -21.20 -15.83
N GLY A 121 -5.62 -20.64 -15.92
CA GLY A 121 -6.45 -20.73 -17.13
C GLY A 121 -5.74 -20.13 -18.35
N LEU A 122 -5.16 -18.93 -18.20
CA LEU A 122 -4.38 -18.27 -19.25
C LEU A 122 -3.19 -19.13 -19.70
N LYS A 123 -2.51 -19.82 -18.77
CA LYS A 123 -1.42 -20.74 -19.12
C LYS A 123 -1.89 -21.88 -20.03
N LEU A 124 -3.06 -22.47 -19.76
CA LEU A 124 -3.62 -23.54 -20.59
C LEU A 124 -4.01 -23.02 -21.98
N VAL A 125 -4.67 -21.87 -22.04
CA VAL A 125 -5.02 -21.22 -23.32
C VAL A 125 -3.76 -20.88 -24.12
N ASN A 126 -2.74 -20.37 -23.46
CA ASN A 126 -1.46 -20.06 -24.08
C ASN A 126 -0.78 -21.30 -24.67
N LEU A 127 -0.83 -22.44 -23.96
CA LEU A 127 -0.33 -23.72 -24.49
C LEU A 127 -1.15 -24.20 -25.71
N ALA A 128 -2.47 -24.09 -25.65
CA ALA A 128 -3.36 -24.47 -26.74
C ALA A 128 -3.19 -23.59 -28.00
N LEU A 129 -2.78 -22.33 -27.82
CA LEU A 129 -2.54 -21.36 -28.90
C LEU A 129 -1.06 -21.19 -29.23
N CYS A 130 -0.27 -22.26 -29.09
CA CYS A 130 1.14 -22.29 -29.49
C CYS A 130 1.97 -21.12 -28.93
N GLN A 131 1.79 -20.79 -27.65
CA GLN A 131 2.53 -19.76 -26.91
C GLN A 131 2.25 -18.31 -27.34
N TYR A 132 1.13 -18.05 -28.03
CA TYR A 132 0.76 -16.71 -28.48
C TYR A 132 0.71 -15.65 -27.36
N PHE A 133 0.32 -16.02 -26.14
CA PHE A 133 0.18 -15.13 -24.99
C PHE A 133 1.35 -15.22 -23.99
N GLU A 134 2.48 -15.81 -24.36
CA GLU A 134 3.59 -16.09 -23.44
C GLU A 134 4.09 -14.83 -22.71
N GLY A 135 4.28 -13.73 -23.46
CA GLY A 135 4.72 -12.46 -22.87
C GLY A 135 3.75 -11.93 -21.80
N THR A 136 2.44 -11.94 -22.10
CA THR A 136 1.40 -11.51 -21.16
C THR A 136 1.34 -12.41 -19.93
N TYR A 137 1.46 -13.73 -20.11
CA TYR A 137 1.50 -14.70 -19.02
C TYR A 137 2.69 -14.43 -18.09
N LEU A 138 3.89 -14.28 -18.65
CA LEU A 138 5.11 -14.02 -17.88
C LEU A 138 5.03 -12.70 -17.12
N GLU A 139 4.51 -11.64 -17.74
CA GLU A 139 4.34 -10.35 -17.09
C GLU A 139 3.37 -10.42 -15.90
N LEU A 140 2.20 -11.04 -16.10
CA LEU A 140 1.20 -11.21 -15.04
C LEU A 140 1.73 -12.08 -13.90
N ASN A 141 2.38 -13.20 -14.23
CA ASN A 141 2.99 -14.08 -13.24
C ASN A 141 4.03 -13.33 -12.41
N ARG A 142 4.92 -12.56 -13.05
CA ARG A 142 5.92 -11.74 -12.36
C ARG A 142 5.27 -10.71 -11.42
N LYS A 143 4.24 -10.00 -11.87
CA LYS A 143 3.52 -9.02 -11.02
C LYS A 143 2.88 -9.68 -9.81
N ILE A 144 2.21 -10.80 -9.99
CA ILE A 144 1.59 -11.56 -8.89
C ILE A 144 2.65 -12.01 -7.88
N GLN A 145 3.78 -12.54 -8.34
CA GLN A 145 4.87 -12.96 -7.45
C GLN A 145 5.46 -11.80 -6.66
N VAL A 146 5.63 -10.63 -7.29
CA VAL A 146 6.09 -9.42 -6.59
C VAL A 146 5.10 -9.03 -5.48
N VAL A 147 3.80 -8.97 -5.78
CA VAL A 147 2.77 -8.62 -4.79
C VAL A 147 2.74 -9.61 -3.62
N MET A 148 2.82 -10.91 -3.90
CA MET A 148 2.84 -11.94 -2.86
C MET A 148 4.05 -11.80 -1.94
N ARG A 149 5.27 -11.66 -2.49
CA ARG A 149 6.49 -11.47 -1.69
C ARG A 149 6.45 -10.20 -0.86
N LEU A 150 5.86 -9.16 -1.39
CA LEU A 150 5.77 -7.85 -0.74
C LEU A 150 4.78 -7.89 0.43
N ALA A 151 3.63 -8.55 0.25
CA ALA A 151 2.70 -8.80 1.35
C ALA A 151 3.35 -9.64 2.47
N GLU A 152 4.16 -10.64 2.12
CA GLU A 152 4.92 -11.43 3.10
C GLU A 152 5.98 -10.61 3.83
N LEU A 153 6.77 -9.81 3.09
CA LEU A 153 7.82 -8.95 3.66
C LEU A 153 7.24 -7.91 4.63
N TYR A 154 6.10 -7.31 4.28
CA TYR A 154 5.45 -6.28 5.10
C TYR A 154 4.49 -6.84 6.15
N ARG A 155 4.27 -8.16 6.19
CA ARG A 155 3.39 -8.83 7.16
C ARG A 155 3.56 -8.34 8.61
N PRO A 156 4.79 -8.24 9.19
CA PRO A 156 4.94 -7.79 10.58
C PRO A 156 4.49 -6.33 10.80
N TYR A 157 4.55 -5.48 9.78
CA TYR A 157 4.14 -4.08 9.84
C TYR A 157 2.63 -3.90 9.60
N LEU A 158 2.03 -4.76 8.77
CA LEU A 158 0.60 -4.71 8.44
C LEU A 158 -0.29 -5.29 9.54
N PHE A 159 0.26 -6.19 10.36
CA PHE A 159 -0.43 -6.90 11.43
C PHE A 159 0.28 -6.74 12.77
N PHE A 160 0.89 -5.57 12.99
CA PHE A 160 1.60 -5.31 14.24
C PHE A 160 0.63 -5.37 15.42
N LYS A 161 0.83 -6.37 16.27
CA LYS A 161 0.19 -6.47 17.58
C LYS A 161 1.19 -5.95 18.60
N GLY A 162 1.18 -4.64 18.82
CA GLY A 162 1.85 -4.08 20.00
C GLY A 162 1.22 -4.73 21.24
N MET A 163 2.05 -5.36 22.07
CA MET A 163 1.62 -5.85 23.38
C MET A 163 1.22 -4.70 24.29
#